data_AF-A0A842MS41-F1
#
_entry.id   AF-A0A842MS41-F1
#
_cell.length_a   1.000
_cell.length_b   1.000
_cell.length_c   1.000
_cell.angle_alpha   90.00
_cell.angle_beta   90.00
_cell.angle_gamma   90.00
#
_symmetry.space_group_name_H-M   'P 1'
#
loop_
_entity.id
_entity.type
_entity.pdbx_description
1 polymer ?
#
loop_
_entity_poly.entity_id
_entity_poly.type
_entity_poly.pdbx_seq_one_letter_code
_entity_poly.pdbx_strand_id
1 'polypeptide(L)'
;MADKYAISFHESFSLSRVSLSYIIKDAGHSATSYSELSISALGTNYQKAMPRYAWRAGLLDEQKQLTDFGRFAVQYDPGLEKLSTQWLLHYHLAAP
;
A
#
# COMPACT_ATOMS: atom_id res chain seq x y z
N MET A 1 -5.53 -17.60 4.16
CA MET A 1 -6.93 -17.28 3.78
C MET A 1 -7.75 -16.54 4.85
N ALA A 2 -7.30 -16.37 6.11
CA ALA A 2 -8.14 -15.81 7.18
C ALA A 2 -8.16 -14.27 7.33
N ASP A 3 -7.23 -13.53 6.70
CA ASP A 3 -7.03 -12.10 7.01
C ASP A 3 -7.80 -11.10 6.11
N LYS A 4 -8.58 -11.60 5.14
CA LYS A 4 -9.27 -10.74 4.16
C LYS A 4 -10.38 -9.89 4.80
N TYR A 5 -11.00 -10.39 5.86
CA TYR A 5 -12.11 -9.73 6.58
C TYR A 5 -11.72 -9.15 7.95
N ALA A 6 -10.46 -9.24 8.36
CA ALA A 6 -10.02 -8.67 9.62
C ALA A 6 -10.16 -7.14 9.58
N ILE A 7 -11.03 -6.57 10.43
CA ILE A 7 -11.25 -5.12 10.53
C ILE A 7 -10.05 -4.44 11.21
N SER A 8 -9.28 -5.19 12.01
CA SER A 8 -8.11 -4.71 12.77
C SER A 8 -6.80 -4.60 11.99
N PHE A 9 -6.79 -4.81 10.67
CA PHE A 9 -5.56 -4.83 9.85
C PHE A 9 -4.74 -3.52 9.92
N HIS A 10 -5.41 -2.42 10.25
CA HIS A 10 -4.87 -1.08 10.37
C HIS A 10 -4.27 -0.74 11.75
N GLU A 11 -4.44 -1.61 12.77
CA GLU A 11 -3.88 -1.40 14.12
C GLU A 11 -4.19 0.00 14.73
N SER A 12 -5.39 0.54 14.45
CA SER A 12 -5.85 1.90 14.81
C SER A 12 -5.10 3.06 14.14
N PHE A 13 -4.24 2.79 13.16
CA PHE A 13 -3.60 3.82 12.34
C PHE A 13 -4.47 4.21 11.15
N SER A 14 -4.61 5.51 10.93
CA SER A 14 -5.16 6.03 9.68
C SER A 14 -4.24 5.71 8.50
N LEU A 15 -4.82 5.60 7.30
CA LEU A 15 -4.06 5.47 6.07
C LEU A 15 -3.12 6.67 5.89
N SER A 16 -1.83 6.39 5.71
CA SER A 16 -0.82 7.41 5.42
C SER A 16 -0.41 7.33 3.95
N ARG A 17 -0.79 8.35 3.17
CA ARG A 17 -0.40 8.47 1.76
C ARG A 17 1.11 8.53 1.56
N VAL A 18 1.80 9.27 2.43
CA VAL A 18 3.27 9.36 2.43
C VAL A 18 3.88 7.97 2.64
N SER A 19 3.29 7.17 3.53
CA SER A 19 3.77 5.80 3.76
C SER A 19 3.53 4.88 2.58
N LEU A 20 2.35 4.98 1.96
CA LEU A 20 2.04 4.23 0.74
C LEU A 20 2.93 4.61 -0.44
N SER A 21 3.25 5.90 -0.61
CA SER A 21 4.11 6.36 -1.70
C SER A 21 5.53 5.81 -1.57
N TYR A 22 6.07 5.69 -0.35
CA TYR A 22 7.33 4.99 -0.13
C TYR A 22 7.24 3.52 -0.52
N ILE A 23 6.20 2.82 -0.09
CA ILE A 23 6.02 1.39 -0.35
C ILE A 23 5.94 1.10 -1.85
N ILE A 24 5.13 1.86 -2.60
CA ILE A 24 4.96 1.58 -4.04
C ILE A 24 6.20 1.96 -4.86
N LYS A 25 6.96 2.98 -4.44
CA LYS A 25 8.22 3.34 -5.08
C LYS A 25 9.27 2.26 -4.87
N ASP A 26 9.38 1.74 -3.65
CA ASP A 26 10.32 0.68 -3.32
C ASP A 26 9.97 -0.63 -4.06
N ALA A 27 8.68 -1.01 -4.05
CA ALA A 27 8.18 -2.16 -4.80
C ALA A 27 8.35 -2.02 -6.34
N GLY A 28 8.44 -0.78 -6.85
CA GLY A 28 8.69 -0.49 -8.26
C GLY A 28 10.16 -0.54 -8.67
N HIS A 29 11.09 -0.48 -7.72
CA HIS A 29 12.53 -0.50 -8.00
C HIS A 29 13.17 -1.87 -7.79
N SER A 30 12.53 -2.74 -7.02
CA SER A 30 13.22 -3.92 -6.51
C SER A 30 12.22 -5.07 -6.36
N ALA A 31 12.60 -6.28 -6.78
CA ALA A 31 11.89 -7.53 -6.48
C ALA A 31 12.07 -7.91 -5.00
N THR A 32 11.97 -6.93 -4.11
CA THR A 32 12.47 -7.01 -2.75
C THR A 32 11.49 -7.72 -1.84
N SER A 33 12.04 -8.66 -1.07
CA SER A 33 11.36 -9.36 0.01
C SER A 33 10.85 -8.37 1.06
N TYR A 34 9.60 -8.57 1.48
CA TYR A 34 8.89 -7.82 2.51
C TYR A 34 9.68 -7.47 3.78
N SER A 35 10.69 -8.27 4.12
CA SER A 35 11.58 -8.02 5.26
C SER A 35 12.37 -6.72 5.15
N GLU A 36 12.56 -6.16 3.94
CA GLU A 36 13.36 -4.96 3.72
C GLU A 36 12.50 -3.70 3.43
N LEU A 37 11.30 -3.90 2.84
CA LEU A 37 10.35 -2.87 2.41
C LEU A 37 9.88 -1.88 3.50
N SER A 38 10.14 -2.17 4.79
CA SER A 38 9.53 -1.43 5.90
C SER A 38 10.49 -0.97 7.00
N ILE A 39 11.78 -1.30 6.95
CA ILE A 39 12.61 -1.16 8.16
C ILE A 39 13.10 0.28 8.42
N SER A 40 13.46 1.05 7.41
CA SER A 40 14.26 2.27 7.66
C SER A 40 13.49 3.60 7.69
N ALA A 41 12.39 3.77 6.94
CA ALA A 41 11.82 5.10 6.71
C ALA A 41 10.51 5.43 7.46
N LEU A 42 9.75 4.41 7.91
CA LEU A 42 8.35 4.60 8.35
C LEU A 42 8.16 4.57 9.88
N GLY A 43 9.22 4.27 10.64
CA GLY A 43 9.12 4.03 12.08
C GLY A 43 8.45 2.69 12.40
N THR A 44 8.78 2.13 13.57
CA THR A 44 8.38 0.79 14.02
C THR A 44 6.87 0.53 14.05
N ASN A 45 6.04 1.58 14.16
CA ASN A 45 4.59 1.45 14.28
C ASN A 45 3.86 1.23 12.94
N TYR A 46 4.43 1.64 11.81
CA TYR A 46 3.76 1.58 10.51
C TYR A 46 4.08 0.34 9.67
N GLN A 47 5.03 -0.50 10.15
CA GLN A 47 5.62 -1.60 9.39
C GLN A 47 4.62 -2.69 8.99
N LYS A 48 3.59 -2.94 9.80
CA LYS A 48 2.59 -3.98 9.52
C LYS A 48 1.35 -3.42 8.85
N ALA A 49 0.87 -2.26 9.32
CA ALA A 49 -0.37 -1.66 8.84
C ALA A 49 -0.26 -1.13 7.41
N MET A 50 0.84 -0.44 7.06
CA MET A 50 0.92 0.27 5.77
C MET A 50 1.05 -0.66 4.55
N PRO A 51 1.83 -1.75 4.59
CA PRO A 51 1.82 -2.72 3.49
C PRO A 51 0.46 -3.41 3.32
N ARG A 52 -0.26 -3.66 4.42
CA ARG A 52 -1.63 -4.20 4.38
C ARG A 52 -2.60 -3.20 3.75
N TYR A 53 -2.44 -1.91 4.04
CA TYR A 53 -3.17 -0.84 3.36
C TYR A 53 -2.84 -0.80 1.87
N ALA A 54 -1.57 -0.93 1.47
CA ALA A 54 -1.18 -0.94 0.06
C ALA A 54 -1.83 -2.09 -0.71
N TRP A 55 -1.85 -3.29 -0.11
CA TRP A 55 -2.56 -4.44 -0.66
C TRP A 55 -4.08 -4.21 -0.75
N ARG A 56 -4.72 -3.83 0.36
CA ARG A 56 -6.19 -3.62 0.39
C ARG A 56 -6.66 -2.44 -0.46
N ALA A 57 -5.83 -1.44 -0.66
CA ALA A 57 -6.11 -0.32 -1.56
C ALA A 57 -5.85 -0.65 -3.04
N GLY A 58 -5.51 -1.91 -3.35
CA GLY A 58 -5.32 -2.38 -4.72
C GLY A 58 -4.01 -1.96 -5.37
N LEU A 59 -3.06 -1.38 -4.62
CA LEU A 59 -1.75 -0.98 -5.14
C LEU A 59 -0.79 -2.19 -5.26
N LEU A 60 -0.91 -3.15 -4.34
CA LEU A 60 -0.14 -4.38 -4.32
C LEU A 60 -1.05 -5.61 -4.46
N ASP A 61 -0.51 -6.69 -5.00
CA ASP A 61 -1.14 -8.01 -4.98
C ASP A 61 -0.76 -8.82 -3.71
N GLU A 62 -1.24 -10.06 -3.61
CA GLU A 62 -0.93 -10.94 -2.48
C GLU A 62 0.56 -11.33 -2.40
N GLN A 63 1.25 -11.30 -3.55
CA GLN A 63 2.69 -11.54 -3.70
C GLN A 63 3.50 -10.25 -3.47
N LYS A 64 2.83 -9.16 -3.06
CA LYS A 64 3.41 -7.85 -2.75
C LYS A 64 4.08 -7.19 -3.95
N GLN A 65 3.67 -7.58 -5.15
CA GLN A 65 4.06 -6.94 -6.40
C GLN A 65 3.08 -5.83 -6.73
N LEU A 66 3.52 -4.83 -7.50
CA LEU A 66 2.61 -3.80 -8.00
C LEU A 66 1.52 -4.44 -8.86
N THR A 67 0.28 -4.05 -8.64
CA THR A 67 -0.82 -4.32 -9.59
C THR A 67 -0.71 -3.39 -10.80
N ASP A 68 -1.61 -3.52 -11.77
CA ASP A 68 -1.70 -2.52 -12.86
C ASP A 68 -1.99 -1.12 -12.33
N PHE A 69 -2.84 -1.01 -11.30
CA PHE A 69 -3.11 0.25 -10.62
C PHE A 69 -1.86 0.76 -9.90
N GLY A 70 -1.15 -0.10 -9.16
CA GLY A 70 0.09 0.26 -8.49
C GLY A 70 1.17 0.75 -9.45
N ARG A 71 1.37 0.04 -10.59
CA ARG A 71 2.30 0.45 -11.65
C ARG A 71 1.93 1.81 -12.23
N PHE A 72 0.65 2.01 -12.54
CA PHE A 72 0.15 3.28 -13.05
C PHE A 72 0.38 4.42 -12.05
N ALA A 73 0.08 4.19 -10.77
CA ALA A 73 0.29 5.17 -9.71
C ALA A 73 1.78 5.55 -9.58
N VAL A 74 2.69 4.57 -9.55
CA VAL A 74 4.14 4.84 -9.50
C VAL A 74 4.60 5.68 -10.69
N GLN A 75 4.09 5.40 -11.88
CA GLN A 75 4.52 6.09 -13.11
C GLN A 75 3.95 7.50 -13.23
N TYR A 76 2.68 7.73 -12.86
CA TYR A 76 1.95 8.94 -13.20
C TYR A 76 1.45 9.76 -12.00
N ASP A 77 1.46 9.19 -10.80
CA ASP A 77 1.07 9.86 -9.54
C ASP A 77 1.79 9.25 -8.33
N PRO A 78 3.14 9.28 -8.29
CA PRO A 78 3.93 8.58 -7.27
C PRO A 78 3.72 9.14 -5.85
N GLY A 79 3.12 10.33 -5.70
CA GLY A 79 2.74 10.91 -4.41
C GLY A 79 1.30 10.58 -3.97
N LEU A 80 0.55 9.86 -4.80
CA LEU A 80 -0.87 9.56 -4.58
C LEU A 80 -1.69 10.83 -4.30
N GLU A 81 -1.44 11.89 -5.07
CA GLU A 81 -2.00 13.23 -4.82
C GLU A 81 -3.23 13.51 -5.68
N LYS A 82 -3.34 12.86 -6.84
CA LYS A 82 -4.48 13.09 -7.72
C LYS A 82 -5.75 12.56 -7.08
N LEU A 83 -6.81 13.37 -7.16
CA LEU A 83 -8.13 13.01 -6.62
C LEU A 83 -8.66 11.70 -7.22
N SER A 84 -8.41 11.44 -8.51
CA SER A 84 -8.76 10.19 -9.17
C SER A 84 -8.08 8.98 -8.54
N THR A 85 -6.78 9.08 -8.25
CA THR A 85 -6.02 8.05 -7.55
C THR A 85 -6.59 7.81 -6.15
N GLN A 86 -6.95 8.88 -5.43
CA GLN A 86 -7.54 8.78 -4.09
C GLN A 86 -8.92 8.10 -4.10
N TRP A 87 -9.77 8.40 -5.09
CA TRP A 87 -11.04 7.70 -5.26
C TRP A 87 -10.85 6.23 -5.58
N LEU A 88 -9.83 5.88 -6.38
CA LEU A 88 -9.54 4.49 -6.70
C LEU A 88 -9.02 3.72 -5.48
N LEU A 89 -8.15 4.33 -4.66
CA LEU A 89 -7.74 3.79 -3.36
C LEU A 89 -8.96 3.54 -2.47
N HIS A 90 -9.86 4.53 -2.37
CA HIS A 90 -11.07 4.42 -1.57
C HIS A 90 -11.99 3.30 -2.06
N TYR A 91 -12.21 3.20 -3.37
CA TYR A 91 -13.01 2.15 -3.99
C TYR A 91 -12.48 0.75 -3.64
N HIS A 92 -11.17 0.52 -3.78
CA HIS A 92 -10.57 -0.77 -3.44
C HIS A 92 -10.66 -1.09 -1.94
N LEU A 93 -10.51 -0.10 -1.06
CA LEU A 93 -10.66 -0.29 0.39
C LEU A 93 -12.09 -0.59 0.83
N ALA A 94 -13.08 -0.11 0.08
CA ALA A 94 -14.51 -0.34 0.34
C ALA A 94 -15.06 -1.57 -0.39
N ALA A 95 -14.30 -2.17 -1.31
CA ALA A 95 -14.71 -3.34 -2.06
C ALA A 95 -14.75 -4.60 -1.16
N PRO A 96 -15.80 -5.44 -1.26
CA PRO A 96 -16.02 -6.60 -0.40
C PRO A 96 -15.09 -7.80 -0.66
#